data_AF-A0A1Q8ZPH0-F1
#
_entry.id   AF-A0A1Q8ZPH0-F1
#
_cell.length_a   1.000
_cell.length_b   1.000
_cell.length_c   1.000
_cell.angle_alpha   90.00
_cell.angle_beta   90.00
_cell.angle_gamma   90.00
#
_symmetry.space_group_name_H-M   'P 1'
#
loop_
_entity.id
_entity.type
_entity.pdbx_description
1 polymer ?
#
loop_
_entity_poly.entity_id
_entity_poly.type
_entity_poly.pdbx_seq_one_letter_code
_entity_poly.pdbx_strand_id
1 'polypeptide(L)'
;MDASQDAPTSSPSTSAATSVTLGELENILGFHLRLANVAVFQDYQVTMAGLSLTPKQFAVLELIETNPGASQIDLAHCLRMDKASMMALVNKLEARHAIERRQSESDRRRQELFITTEGLALAKTAKKLRETHEARFKDRFSADELAELVSYLQRIYTSTSTTPLLEDEVD
;
A
#
# COMPACT_ATOMS: atom_id res chain seq x y z
N MET A 1 42.03 -29.31 55.00
CA MET A 1 40.57 -29.16 54.79
C MET A 1 40.14 -27.96 55.60
N ASP A 2 40.24 -26.78 55.00
CA ASP A 2 39.59 -25.58 55.54
C ASP A 2 39.40 -24.62 54.37
N ALA A 3 38.15 -24.34 54.04
CA ALA A 3 37.72 -23.38 53.04
C ALA A 3 36.42 -22.78 53.56
N SER A 4 36.55 -21.66 54.27
CA SER A 4 35.45 -20.75 54.56
C SER A 4 35.50 -19.60 53.56
N GLN A 5 34.43 -19.40 52.78
CA GLN A 5 33.88 -18.07 52.50
C GLN A 5 32.49 -18.15 51.88
N ASP A 6 31.52 -17.68 52.68
CA ASP A 6 30.47 -16.71 52.35
C ASP A 6 29.63 -16.82 51.07
N ALA A 7 28.38 -17.27 51.31
CA ALA A 7 27.11 -16.57 51.02
C ALA A 7 26.66 -16.29 49.55
N PRO A 8 25.33 -16.11 49.35
CA PRO A 8 24.64 -16.45 48.12
C PRO A 8 24.55 -15.27 47.15
N THR A 9 24.78 -15.53 45.86
CA THR A 9 24.45 -14.57 44.79
C THR A 9 23.18 -15.03 44.07
N SER A 10 22.04 -14.61 44.62
CA SER A 10 20.82 -14.48 43.84
C SER A 10 20.86 -13.14 43.10
N SER A 11 20.75 -13.18 41.77
CA SER A 11 20.29 -12.08 40.91
C SER A 11 20.24 -12.53 39.45
N PRO A 12 19.42 -11.93 38.58
CA PRO A 12 18.12 -11.33 38.82
C PRO A 12 17.06 -11.82 37.82
N SER A 13 15.80 -11.57 38.17
CA SER A 13 14.58 -11.79 37.39
C SER A 13 14.70 -11.33 35.94
N THR A 14 14.58 -12.26 35.00
CA THR A 14 14.34 -11.94 33.59
C THR A 14 12.94 -11.37 33.42
N SER A 15 12.90 -10.08 33.11
CA SER A 15 11.80 -9.30 32.57
C SER A 15 10.65 -10.12 32.00
N ALA A 16 9.51 -10.10 32.70
CA ALA A 16 8.24 -10.51 32.13
C ALA A 16 7.87 -9.49 31.05
N ALA A 17 8.08 -9.86 29.78
CA ALA A 17 7.44 -9.17 28.67
C ALA A 17 5.93 -9.19 28.91
N THR A 18 5.32 -8.01 29.04
CA THR A 18 3.88 -7.88 29.23
C THR A 18 3.15 -8.48 28.03
N SER A 19 2.73 -9.73 28.14
CA SER A 19 1.89 -10.38 27.14
C SER A 19 0.47 -9.85 27.28
N VAL A 20 0.14 -8.82 26.51
CA VAL A 20 -1.24 -8.34 26.42
C VAL A 20 -2.08 -9.42 25.74
N THR A 21 -3.17 -9.86 26.39
CA THR A 21 -4.12 -10.83 25.82
C THR A 21 -5.16 -10.10 24.96
N LEU A 22 -5.50 -10.67 23.80
CA LEU A 22 -6.46 -10.09 22.85
C LEU A 22 -7.92 -10.18 23.33
N GLY A 23 -8.27 -11.22 24.10
CA GLY A 23 -9.62 -11.43 24.59
C GLY A 23 -10.65 -11.50 23.45
N GLU A 24 -11.79 -10.82 23.61
CA GLU A 24 -12.87 -10.78 22.61
C GLU A 24 -12.43 -10.25 21.24
N LEU A 25 -11.32 -9.48 21.17
CA LEU A 25 -10.80 -8.96 19.89
C LEU A 25 -10.36 -10.07 18.94
N GLU A 26 -10.01 -11.25 19.45
CA GLU A 26 -9.58 -12.40 18.64
C GLU A 26 -10.69 -12.90 17.70
N ASN A 27 -11.96 -12.66 18.04
CA ASN A 27 -13.10 -13.12 17.23
C ASN A 27 -13.70 -12.01 16.35
N ILE A 28 -13.19 -10.77 16.44
CA ILE A 28 -13.72 -9.64 15.67
C ILE A 28 -13.04 -9.58 14.30
N LEU A 29 -13.79 -9.91 13.25
CA LEU A 29 -13.33 -9.86 11.85
C LEU A 29 -12.70 -8.50 11.50
N GLY A 30 -13.37 -7.40 11.84
CA GLY A 30 -12.88 -6.04 11.55
C GLY A 30 -11.54 -5.71 12.22
N PHE A 31 -11.25 -6.31 13.38
CA PHE A 31 -10.01 -6.14 14.10
C PHE A 31 -8.86 -6.84 13.36
N HIS A 32 -9.04 -8.09 12.93
CA HIS A 32 -8.06 -8.81 12.12
C HIS A 32 -7.82 -8.16 10.76
N LEU A 33 -8.87 -7.67 10.09
CA LEU A 33 -8.72 -6.90 8.84
C LEU A 33 -7.86 -5.65 9.07
N ARG A 34 -8.05 -4.95 10.18
CA ARG A 34 -7.24 -3.78 10.53
C ARG A 34 -5.79 -4.16 10.79
N LEU A 35 -5.52 -5.21 11.58
CA LEU A 35 -4.15 -5.66 11.85
C LEU A 35 -3.43 -6.13 10.58
N ALA A 36 -4.11 -6.88 9.72
CA ALA A 36 -3.58 -7.30 8.42
C ALA A 36 -3.23 -6.08 7.55
N ASN A 37 -4.14 -5.10 7.44
CA ASN A 37 -3.88 -3.87 6.70
C ASN A 37 -2.68 -3.08 7.29
N VAL A 38 -2.57 -3.00 8.61
CA VAL A 38 -1.43 -2.33 9.28
C VAL A 38 -0.11 -3.04 8.94
N ALA A 39 -0.06 -4.37 9.07
CA ALA A 39 1.14 -5.15 8.79
C ALA A 39 1.59 -5.01 7.32
N VAL A 40 0.65 -5.13 6.38
CA VAL A 40 0.92 -4.96 4.95
C VAL A 40 1.40 -3.55 4.65
N PHE A 41 0.71 -2.51 5.15
CA PHE A 41 1.09 -1.13 4.86
C PHE A 41 2.44 -0.72 5.47
N GLN A 42 2.76 -1.21 6.67
CA GLN A 42 4.06 -0.98 7.30
C GLN A 42 5.21 -1.59 6.49
N ASP A 43 5.06 -2.85 6.07
CA ASP A 43 6.07 -3.50 5.24
C ASP A 43 6.23 -2.81 3.88
N TYR A 44 5.12 -2.38 3.25
CA TYR A 44 5.16 -1.61 2.01
C TYR A 44 5.97 -0.32 2.17
N GLN A 45 5.70 0.46 3.22
CA GLN A 45 6.42 1.72 3.46
C GLN A 45 7.92 1.50 3.62
N VAL A 46 8.34 0.50 4.40
CA VAL A 46 9.75 0.17 4.58
C VAL A 46 10.38 -0.26 3.26
N THR A 47 9.69 -1.13 2.51
CA THR A 47 10.19 -1.69 1.25
C THR A 47 10.37 -0.63 0.17
N MET A 48 9.46 0.34 0.12
CA MET A 48 9.42 1.38 -0.91
C MET A 48 10.17 2.66 -0.51
N ALA A 49 10.63 2.78 0.75
CA ALA A 49 11.24 3.99 1.31
C ALA A 49 12.39 4.54 0.44
N GLY A 50 13.23 3.65 -0.12
CA GLY A 50 14.38 4.03 -0.94
C GLY A 50 14.03 4.70 -2.27
N LEU A 51 12.78 4.57 -2.75
CA LEU A 51 12.35 5.14 -4.03
C LEU A 51 11.83 6.57 -3.92
N SER A 52 11.62 7.07 -2.70
CA SER A 52 10.94 8.36 -2.47
C SER A 52 9.63 8.49 -3.27
N LEU A 53 8.93 7.38 -3.49
CA LEU A 53 7.76 7.27 -4.34
C LEU A 53 6.57 6.86 -3.49
N THR A 54 5.53 7.70 -3.46
CA THR A 54 4.30 7.35 -2.75
C THR A 54 3.51 6.29 -3.53
N PRO A 55 2.63 5.49 -2.88
CA PRO A 55 1.80 4.51 -3.58
C PRO A 55 1.00 5.10 -4.76
N LYS A 56 0.46 6.31 -4.58
CA LYS A 56 -0.30 7.01 -5.63
C LYS A 56 0.59 7.42 -6.82
N GLN A 57 1.82 7.87 -6.54
CA GLN A 57 2.77 8.20 -7.62
C GLN A 57 3.21 6.95 -8.38
N PHE A 58 3.42 5.83 -7.67
CA PHE A 58 3.70 4.54 -8.31
C PHE A 58 2.56 4.12 -9.25
N ALA A 59 1.32 4.15 -8.77
CA ALA A 59 0.15 3.80 -9.58
C ALA A 59 0.02 4.69 -10.84
N VAL A 60 0.22 6.00 -10.69
CA VAL A 60 0.21 6.92 -11.85
C VAL A 60 1.34 6.59 -12.83
N LEU A 61 2.54 6.30 -12.35
CA LEU A 61 3.67 5.94 -13.21
C LEU A 61 3.41 4.65 -14.00
N GLU A 62 2.88 3.61 -13.34
CA GLU A 62 2.50 2.32 -13.96
C GLU A 62 1.38 2.49 -14.99
N LEU A 63 0.40 3.36 -14.72
CA LEU A 63 -0.65 3.67 -15.69
C LEU A 63 -0.13 4.40 -16.92
N ILE A 64 0.83 5.33 -16.77
CA ILE A 64 1.45 6.03 -17.90
C ILE A 64 2.32 5.07 -18.73
N GLU A 65 3.07 4.18 -18.08
CA GLU A 65 3.84 3.14 -18.76
C GLU A 65 2.93 2.23 -19.61
N THR A 66 1.81 1.82 -19.03
CA THR A 66 0.84 0.92 -19.69
C THR A 66 0.03 1.63 -20.77
N ASN A 67 -0.19 2.94 -20.64
CA ASN A 67 -1.02 3.75 -21.54
C ASN A 67 -0.27 5.01 -22.03
N PRO A 68 0.77 4.87 -22.86
CA PRO A 68 1.46 6.02 -23.43
C PRO A 68 0.47 6.91 -24.19
N GLY A 69 0.52 8.21 -23.95
CA GLY A 69 -0.42 9.16 -24.57
C GLY A 69 -1.72 9.40 -23.79
N ALA A 70 -1.88 8.77 -22.61
CA ALA A 70 -2.97 9.11 -21.70
C ALA A 70 -2.84 10.56 -21.19
N SER A 71 -3.97 11.24 -21.03
CA SER A 71 -4.01 12.57 -20.44
C SER A 71 -4.17 12.50 -18.92
N GLN A 72 -3.87 13.59 -18.24
CA GLN A 72 -4.12 13.71 -16.79
C GLN A 72 -5.59 13.47 -16.43
N ILE A 73 -6.53 13.83 -17.33
CA ILE A 73 -7.96 13.61 -17.12
C ILE A 73 -8.27 12.12 -17.15
N ASP A 74 -7.73 11.40 -18.12
CA ASP A 74 -7.92 9.94 -18.26
C ASP A 74 -7.44 9.22 -16.99
N LEU A 75 -6.26 9.60 -16.47
CA LEU A 75 -5.71 9.03 -15.25
C LEU A 75 -6.52 9.39 -14.00
N ALA A 76 -6.99 10.64 -13.89
CA ALA A 76 -7.81 11.10 -12.78
C ALA A 76 -9.13 10.29 -12.70
N HIS A 77 -9.78 10.07 -13.85
CA HIS A 77 -10.98 9.25 -13.95
C HIS A 77 -10.70 7.80 -13.55
N CYS A 78 -9.62 7.20 -14.08
CA CYS A 78 -9.23 5.83 -13.78
C CYS A 78 -9.03 5.59 -12.27
N LEU A 79 -8.34 6.51 -11.60
CA LEU A 79 -8.03 6.41 -10.17
C LEU A 79 -9.10 7.02 -9.25
N ARG A 80 -10.23 7.50 -9.80
CA ARG A 80 -11.27 8.24 -9.07
C ARG A 80 -10.68 9.36 -8.20
N MET A 81 -9.77 10.13 -8.78
CA MET A 81 -9.08 11.25 -8.14
C MET A 81 -9.55 12.58 -8.73
N ASP A 82 -9.58 13.63 -7.91
CA ASP A 82 -9.85 14.96 -8.41
C ASP A 82 -8.67 15.49 -9.26
N LYS A 83 -8.98 16.47 -10.12
CA LYS A 83 -8.03 17.05 -11.07
C LYS A 83 -6.83 17.72 -10.39
N ALA A 84 -7.03 18.37 -9.23
CA ALA A 84 -5.95 19.07 -8.53
C ALA A 84 -4.94 18.08 -7.94
N SER A 85 -5.43 17.01 -7.31
CA SER A 85 -4.60 15.92 -6.81
C SER A 85 -3.84 15.21 -7.92
N MET A 86 -4.49 14.90 -9.05
CA MET A 86 -3.82 14.27 -10.19
C MET A 86 -2.72 15.17 -10.78
N MET A 87 -3.02 16.46 -10.97
CA MET A 87 -2.04 17.44 -11.45
C MET A 87 -0.83 17.54 -10.50
N ALA A 88 -1.04 17.52 -9.19
CA ALA A 88 0.05 17.52 -8.21
C ALA A 88 0.93 16.26 -8.31
N LEU A 89 0.34 15.09 -8.55
CA LEU A 89 1.09 13.84 -8.77
C LEU A 89 1.92 13.92 -10.05
N VAL A 90 1.32 14.34 -11.16
CA VAL A 90 1.98 14.45 -12.47
C VAL A 90 3.12 15.46 -12.40
N ASN A 91 2.91 16.64 -11.77
CA ASN A 91 3.96 17.63 -11.56
C ASN A 91 5.15 17.06 -10.77
N LYS A 92 4.89 16.28 -9.72
CA LYS A 92 5.95 15.66 -8.92
C LYS A 92 6.72 14.59 -9.69
N LEU A 93 6.05 13.81 -10.55
CA LEU A 93 6.71 12.81 -11.38
C LEU A 93 7.54 13.46 -12.51
N GLU A 94 7.02 14.51 -13.12
CA GLU A 94 7.73 15.28 -14.15
C GLU A 94 8.96 16.00 -13.57
N ALA A 95 8.83 16.62 -12.38
CA ALA A 95 9.96 17.24 -11.68
C ALA A 95 11.06 16.24 -11.28
N ARG A 96 10.74 14.94 -11.24
CA ARG A 96 11.70 13.85 -11.02
C ARG A 96 12.25 13.27 -12.32
N HIS A 97 11.92 13.87 -13.47
CA HIS A 97 12.22 13.38 -14.80
C HIS A 97 11.71 11.96 -15.06
N ALA A 98 10.69 11.50 -14.32
CA ALA A 98 10.12 10.16 -14.50
C ALA A 98 9.10 10.12 -15.64
N ILE A 99 8.51 11.26 -15.98
CA ILE A 99 7.55 11.39 -17.08
C ILE A 99 7.83 12.70 -17.80
N GLU A 100 7.24 12.82 -18.98
CA GLU A 100 7.22 14.06 -19.75
C GLU A 100 5.82 14.32 -20.31
N ARG A 101 5.51 15.60 -20.51
CA ARG A 101 4.31 16.07 -21.19
C ARG A 101 4.64 16.41 -22.63
N ARG A 102 3.80 15.93 -23.53
CA ARG A 102 3.86 16.30 -24.96
C ARG A 102 2.50 16.84 -25.38
N GLN A 103 2.52 17.86 -26.25
CA GLN A 103 1.29 18.33 -26.87
C GLN A 103 0.76 17.25 -27.81
N SER A 104 -0.53 16.94 -27.72
CA SER A 104 -1.14 15.97 -28.65
C SER A 104 -1.08 16.50 -30.08
N GLU A 105 -0.75 15.64 -31.03
CA GLU A 105 -0.80 15.96 -32.47
C GLU A 105 -2.24 16.11 -32.96
N SER A 106 -3.20 15.43 -32.31
CA SER A 106 -4.62 15.40 -32.71
C SER A 106 -5.47 16.50 -32.08
N ASP A 107 -5.16 16.92 -30.84
CA ASP A 107 -5.82 18.06 -30.17
C ASP A 107 -4.79 18.89 -29.41
N ARG A 108 -4.46 20.07 -29.94
CA ARG A 108 -3.46 20.98 -29.34
C ARG A 108 -3.81 21.44 -27.92
N ARG A 109 -5.06 21.31 -27.48
CA ARG A 109 -5.49 21.63 -26.11
C ARG A 109 -5.22 20.48 -25.13
N ARG A 110 -4.90 19.29 -25.63
CA ARG A 110 -4.60 18.09 -24.84
C ARG A 110 -3.09 17.97 -24.61
N GLN A 111 -2.74 17.63 -23.38
CA GLN A 111 -1.39 17.24 -22.99
C GLN A 111 -1.39 15.74 -22.71
N GLU A 112 -0.48 15.05 -23.37
CA GLU A 112 -0.29 13.61 -23.31
C GLU A 112 0.93 13.29 -22.47
N LEU A 113 0.81 12.23 -21.66
CA LEU A 113 1.85 11.82 -20.73
C LEU A 113 2.60 10.62 -21.29
N PHE A 114 3.92 10.69 -21.19
CA PHE A 114 4.82 9.62 -21.59
C PHE A 114 5.81 9.35 -20.46
N ILE A 115 6.14 8.08 -20.28
CA ILE A 115 7.21 7.69 -19.36
C ILE A 115 8.57 7.96 -20.01
N THR A 116 9.51 8.46 -19.23
CA THR A 116 10.91 8.64 -19.69
C THR A 116 11.72 7.37 -19.46
N THR A 117 12.97 7.35 -19.90
CA THR A 117 13.91 6.27 -19.60
C THR A 117 14.16 6.13 -18.09
N GLU A 118 14.31 7.25 -17.38
CA GLU A 118 14.48 7.31 -15.93
C GLU A 118 13.22 6.83 -15.21
N GLY A 119 12.04 7.21 -15.71
CA GLY A 119 10.76 6.73 -15.22
C GLY A 119 10.61 5.23 -15.36
N LEU A 120 10.99 4.67 -16.51
CA LEU A 120 10.94 3.24 -16.76
C LEU A 120 11.87 2.47 -15.81
N ALA A 121 13.09 2.98 -15.57
CA ALA A 121 14.01 2.40 -14.60
C ALA A 121 13.44 2.44 -13.17
N LEU A 122 12.81 3.56 -12.80
CA LEU A 122 12.12 3.72 -11.51
C LEU A 122 10.95 2.73 -11.38
N ALA A 123 10.09 2.62 -12.39
CA ALA A 123 8.95 1.70 -12.42
C ALA A 123 9.40 0.23 -12.31
N LYS A 124 10.44 -0.15 -13.04
CA LYS A 124 11.04 -1.50 -12.96
C LYS A 124 11.55 -1.82 -11.56
N THR A 125 12.23 -0.86 -10.92
CA THR A 125 12.74 -1.03 -9.55
C THR A 125 11.58 -1.14 -8.56
N ALA A 126 10.58 -0.27 -8.69
CA ALA A 126 9.36 -0.30 -7.88
C ALA A 126 8.59 -1.61 -8.02
N LYS A 127 8.47 -2.14 -9.24
CA LYS A 127 7.84 -3.44 -9.51
C LYS A 127 8.55 -4.58 -8.79
N LYS A 128 9.88 -4.64 -8.85
CA LYS A 128 10.67 -5.67 -8.14
C LYS A 128 10.50 -5.58 -6.63
N LEU A 129 10.48 -4.37 -6.08
CA LEU A 129 10.25 -4.14 -4.65
C LEU A 129 8.82 -4.53 -4.25
N ARG A 130 7.82 -4.22 -5.08
CA ARG A 130 6.43 -4.66 -4.90
C ARG A 130 6.33 -6.18 -4.91
N GLU A 131 6.99 -6.86 -5.85
CA GLU A 131 7.02 -8.34 -5.89
C GLU A 131 7.64 -8.92 -4.61
N THR A 132 8.72 -8.31 -4.11
CA THR A 132 9.37 -8.70 -2.84
C THR A 132 8.46 -8.45 -1.62
N HIS A 133 7.72 -7.35 -1.62
CA HIS A 133 6.70 -7.05 -0.61
C HIS A 133 5.57 -8.08 -0.64
N GLU A 134 5.02 -8.35 -1.82
CA GLU A 134 3.93 -9.32 -2.00
C GLU A 134 4.31 -10.73 -1.58
N ALA A 135 5.51 -11.20 -1.95
CA ALA A 135 6.01 -12.52 -1.60
C ALA A 135 6.04 -12.76 -0.08
N ARG A 136 6.45 -11.75 0.71
CA ARG A 136 6.49 -11.84 2.19
C ARG A 136 5.17 -12.19 2.85
N PHE A 137 4.04 -11.92 2.18
CA PHE A 137 2.71 -12.24 2.68
C PHE A 137 2.11 -13.44 1.95
N LYS A 138 2.28 -13.53 0.62
CA LYS A 138 1.75 -14.62 -0.20
C LYS A 138 2.38 -15.97 0.13
N ASP A 139 3.68 -16.00 0.40
CA ASP A 139 4.42 -17.23 0.67
C ASP A 139 4.05 -17.88 2.02
N ARG A 140 3.16 -17.24 2.80
CA ARG A 140 2.59 -17.79 4.04
C ARG A 140 1.41 -18.73 3.78
N PHE A 141 0.96 -18.81 2.53
CA PHE A 141 -0.20 -19.58 2.11
C PHE A 141 0.16 -20.42 0.87
N SER A 142 -0.52 -21.55 0.70
CA SER A 142 -0.55 -22.26 -0.57
C SER A 142 -1.31 -21.44 -1.63
N ALA A 143 -1.17 -21.82 -2.90
CA ALA A 143 -1.86 -21.15 -4.01
C ALA A 143 -3.38 -21.18 -3.86
N ASP A 144 -3.94 -22.31 -3.41
CA ASP A 144 -5.38 -22.49 -3.23
C ASP A 144 -5.90 -21.66 -2.04
N GLU A 145 -5.20 -21.69 -0.89
CA GLU A 145 -5.54 -20.87 0.29
C GLU A 145 -5.50 -19.37 -0.03
N LEU A 146 -4.50 -18.93 -0.80
CA LEU A 146 -4.39 -17.54 -1.22
C LEU A 146 -5.54 -17.14 -2.16
N ALA A 147 -5.91 -18.01 -3.10
CA ALA A 147 -7.03 -17.77 -4.00
C ALA A 147 -8.36 -17.66 -3.22
N GLU A 148 -8.59 -18.54 -2.25
CA GLU A 148 -9.74 -18.48 -1.35
C GLU A 148 -9.75 -17.20 -0.50
N LEU A 149 -8.62 -16.86 0.12
CA LEU A 149 -8.48 -15.64 0.93
C LEU A 149 -8.84 -14.40 0.10
N VAL A 150 -8.29 -14.26 -1.11
CA VAL A 150 -8.60 -13.15 -2.01
C VAL A 150 -10.08 -13.11 -2.35
N SER A 151 -10.70 -14.27 -2.62
CA SER A 151 -12.15 -14.39 -2.86
C SER A 151 -12.98 -13.93 -1.65
N TYR A 152 -12.59 -14.31 -0.43
CA TYR A 152 -13.27 -13.88 0.80
C TYR A 152 -13.13 -12.37 1.04
N LEU A 153 -11.94 -11.80 0.84
CA LEU A 153 -11.72 -10.36 0.92
C LEU A 153 -12.54 -9.60 -0.13
N GLN A 154 -12.59 -10.12 -1.36
CA GLN A 154 -13.44 -9.59 -2.43
C GLN A 154 -14.90 -9.53 -2.01
N ARG A 155 -15.44 -10.60 -1.43
CA ARG A 155 -16.83 -10.63 -0.96
C ARG A 155 -17.13 -9.55 0.07
N ILE A 156 -16.16 -9.19 0.93
CA ILE A 156 -16.30 -8.13 1.93
C ILE A 156 -16.52 -6.76 1.28
N TYR A 157 -15.77 -6.40 0.23
CA TYR A 157 -15.86 -5.06 -0.38
C TYR A 157 -16.74 -4.97 -1.64
N THR A 158 -17.15 -6.11 -2.21
CA THR A 158 -18.04 -6.15 -3.39
C THR A 158 -19.52 -6.23 -3.04
N SER A 159 -19.85 -6.67 -1.82
CA SER A 159 -21.24 -6.82 -1.35
C SER A 159 -21.71 -5.60 -0.58
N THR A 160 -21.84 -4.44 -1.24
CA THR A 160 -22.64 -3.33 -0.69
C THR A 160 -23.29 -2.54 -1.82
N SER A 161 -24.22 -3.18 -2.52
CA SER A 161 -25.32 -2.45 -3.14
C SER A 161 -26.24 -1.98 -2.01
N THR A 162 -26.18 -0.68 -1.72
CA THR A 162 -27.31 0.19 -1.35
C THR A 162 -28.32 -0.36 -0.34
N THR A 163 -28.23 0.08 0.92
CA THR A 163 -29.42 0.39 1.72
C THR A 163 -29.48 1.91 1.88
N PRO A 164 -30.44 2.62 1.27
CA PRO A 164 -30.75 3.99 1.62
C PRO A 164 -31.78 4.02 2.78
N LEU A 165 -31.77 5.14 3.53
CA LEU A 165 -32.65 5.53 4.64
C LEU A 165 -32.19 4.98 6.01
N LEU A 166 -31.92 5.81 7.01
CA LEU A 166 -32.83 6.84 7.55
C LEU A 166 -32.22 8.25 7.56
N GLU A 167 -32.80 9.16 6.78
CA GLU A 167 -33.03 10.52 7.28
C GLU A 167 -34.22 10.39 8.25
N ASP A 168 -33.95 10.49 9.55
CA ASP A 168 -35.00 10.84 10.50
C ASP A 168 -34.85 12.33 10.81
N GLU A 169 -35.82 13.09 10.32
CA GLU A 169 -36.23 14.36 10.92
C GLU A 169 -36.38 14.19 12.43
N VAL A 170 -35.77 15.09 13.19
CA VAL A 170 -36.33 15.54 14.47
C VAL A 170 -36.12 17.04 14.56
N ASP A 171 -37.23 17.76 14.36
CA ASP A 171 -37.58 19.17 14.66
C ASP A 171 -36.49 20.25 14.75
#